data_AF-D6PD34-F1
#
_entry.id   AF-D6PD34-F1
#
_cell.length_a   1.000
_cell.length_b   1.000
_cell.length_c   1.000
_cell.angle_alpha   90.00
_cell.angle_beta   90.00
_cell.angle_gamma   90.00
#
_symmetry.space_group_name_H-M   'P 1'
#
loop_
_entity.id
_entity.type
_entity.pdbx_description
1 polymer ?
#
loop_
_entity_poly.entity_id
_entity_poly.type
_entity_poly.pdbx_seq_one_letter_code
_entity_poly.pdbx_strand_id
1 'polypeptide(L)'
;MWAAGSAYFVIGSSVALINLRHVLYSASVAEYLKKLSFKWRIILGYLLTDESFAVSIKRLSTHGESRPVHFFMLGSGLTLWLAWQISTIAGVIAGSTIPENWELAFAIPLTFIAIVVPLLKNTPTIICALISCLIAIFGQSLPWNTWIIVAALGGILAGASIEKWKPRK
;
A
#
# COMPACT_ATOMS: atom_id res chain seq x y z
N MET A 1 -12.55 -4.66 -14.21
CA MET A 1 -12.70 -3.43 -15.01
C MET A 1 -12.67 -3.74 -16.50
N TRP A 2 -11.61 -4.35 -17.03
CA TRP A 2 -11.55 -4.79 -18.44
C TRP A 2 -12.64 -5.82 -18.80
N ALA A 3 -12.84 -6.85 -17.97
CA ALA A 3 -13.92 -7.83 -18.16
C ALA A 3 -15.35 -7.28 -17.88
N ALA A 4 -15.47 -6.04 -17.40
CA ALA A 4 -16.74 -5.40 -17.04
C ALA A 4 -17.21 -4.35 -18.07
N GLY A 5 -16.52 -4.22 -19.22
CA GLY A 5 -16.92 -3.32 -20.31
C GLY A 5 -16.71 -1.83 -20.05
N SER A 6 -15.91 -1.43 -19.04
CA SER A 6 -15.66 -0.02 -18.77
C SER A 6 -14.80 0.62 -19.86
N ALA A 7 -15.13 1.86 -20.25
CA ALA A 7 -14.41 2.61 -21.28
C ALA A 7 -12.90 2.65 -21.01
N TYR A 8 -12.08 2.34 -22.03
CA TYR A 8 -10.62 2.28 -21.94
C TYR A 8 -9.99 3.53 -21.33
N PHE A 9 -10.60 4.69 -21.58
CA PHE A 9 -10.18 5.96 -21.03
C PHE A 9 -10.29 6.02 -19.49
N VAL A 10 -11.32 5.44 -18.91
CA VAL A 10 -11.53 5.43 -17.44
C VAL A 10 -10.49 4.55 -16.76
N ILE A 11 -10.18 3.39 -17.33
CA ILE A 11 -9.14 2.50 -16.79
C ILE A 11 -7.76 3.17 -16.95
N GLY A 12 -7.45 3.67 -18.15
CA GLY A 12 -6.17 4.33 -18.43
C GLY A 12 -5.94 5.55 -17.54
N SER A 13 -6.95 6.42 -17.39
CA SER A 13 -6.87 7.59 -16.51
C SER A 13 -6.74 7.20 -15.05
N SER A 14 -7.48 6.20 -14.56
CA SER A 14 -7.38 5.74 -13.17
C SER A 14 -5.99 5.17 -12.87
N VAL A 15 -5.47 4.30 -13.76
CA VAL A 15 -4.13 3.74 -13.62
C VAL A 15 -3.08 4.84 -13.69
N ALA A 16 -3.19 5.78 -14.63
CA ALA A 16 -2.26 6.91 -14.73
C ALA A 16 -2.29 7.77 -13.46
N LEU A 17 -3.49 8.13 -12.96
CA LEU A 17 -3.67 8.93 -11.75
C LEU A 17 -3.05 8.27 -10.51
N ILE A 18 -3.26 6.97 -10.33
CA ILE A 18 -2.66 6.21 -9.22
C ILE A 18 -1.13 6.15 -9.38
N ASN A 19 -0.62 6.00 -10.61
CA ASN A 19 0.81 5.88 -10.88
C ASN A 19 1.56 7.22 -10.90
N LEU A 20 0.88 8.36 -10.95
CA LEU A 20 1.52 9.68 -10.86
C LEU A 20 2.42 9.83 -9.62
N ARG A 21 2.13 9.10 -8.53
CA ARG A 21 2.99 9.04 -7.35
C ARG A 21 4.43 8.62 -7.68
N HIS A 22 4.61 7.66 -8.60
CA HIS A 22 5.94 7.22 -9.02
C HIS A 22 6.68 8.29 -9.84
N VAL A 23 5.96 9.13 -10.56
CA VAL A 23 6.54 10.30 -11.25
C VAL A 23 7.05 11.31 -10.22
N LEU A 24 6.25 11.60 -9.19
CA LEU A 24 6.65 12.49 -8.10
C LEU A 24 7.87 11.96 -7.33
N TYR A 25 7.88 10.65 -7.02
CA TYR A 25 9.04 10.01 -6.38
C TYR A 25 10.27 10.09 -7.26
N SER A 26 10.13 9.79 -8.56
CA SER A 26 11.24 9.86 -9.52
C SER A 26 11.80 11.28 -9.61
N ALA A 27 10.95 12.31 -9.66
CA ALA A 27 11.37 13.71 -9.67
C ALA A 27 12.10 14.10 -8.38
N SER A 28 11.61 13.66 -7.22
CA SER A 28 12.23 13.92 -5.92
C SER A 28 13.62 13.30 -5.80
N VAL A 29 13.82 12.09 -6.32
CA VAL A 29 15.13 11.42 -6.23
C VAL A 29 16.05 11.79 -7.40
N ALA A 30 15.51 12.31 -8.50
CA ALA A 30 16.28 12.67 -9.70
C ALA A 30 17.45 13.59 -9.39
N GLU A 31 17.28 14.57 -8.49
CA GLU A 31 18.33 15.52 -8.12
C GLU A 31 19.58 14.85 -7.56
N TYR A 32 19.39 13.82 -6.74
CA TYR A 32 20.46 13.04 -6.13
C TYR A 32 21.12 12.04 -7.11
N LEU A 33 20.46 11.75 -8.24
CA LEU A 33 20.94 10.81 -9.26
C LEU A 33 21.46 11.51 -10.53
N LYS A 34 21.45 12.85 -10.58
CA LYS A 34 21.90 13.67 -11.73
C LYS A 34 23.35 13.38 -12.15
N LYS A 35 24.22 12.95 -11.24
CA LYS A 35 25.64 12.63 -11.52
C LYS A 35 25.87 11.18 -12.01
N LEU A 36 24.85 10.33 -11.96
CA LEU A 36 24.94 8.91 -12.36
C LEU A 36 24.69 8.71 -13.85
N SER A 37 25.25 7.63 -14.38
CA SER A 37 25.03 7.20 -15.77
C SER A 37 23.57 6.80 -16.01
N PHE A 38 23.14 6.88 -17.26
CA PHE A 38 21.76 6.56 -17.66
C PHE A 38 21.33 5.13 -17.26
N LYS A 39 22.24 4.16 -17.35
CA LYS A 39 22.00 2.77 -16.94
C LYS A 39 21.61 2.67 -15.46
N TRP A 40 22.33 3.38 -14.59
CA TRP A 40 22.02 3.42 -13.16
C TRP A 40 20.63 4.02 -12.90
N ARG A 41 20.26 5.08 -13.62
CA ARG A 41 18.93 5.71 -13.47
C ARG A 41 17.80 4.76 -13.86
N ILE A 42 17.96 3.97 -14.92
CA ILE A 42 16.96 2.97 -15.32
C ILE A 42 16.79 1.91 -14.24
N ILE A 43 17.89 1.33 -13.75
CA ILE A 43 17.83 0.25 -12.75
C ILE A 43 17.18 0.76 -11.45
N LEU A 44 17.60 1.93 -10.98
CA LEU A 44 17.04 2.52 -9.75
C LEU A 44 15.59 2.95 -9.94
N GLY A 45 15.21 3.43 -11.13
CA GLY A 45 13.82 3.75 -11.46
C GLY A 45 12.92 2.52 -11.51
N TYR A 46 13.42 1.40 -12.07
CA TYR A 46 12.69 0.13 -12.09
C TYR A 46 12.43 -0.42 -10.68
N LEU A 47 13.40 -0.29 -9.79
CA LEU A 47 13.29 -0.76 -8.40
C LEU A 47 12.56 0.22 -7.48
N LEU A 48 12.06 1.35 -8.00
CA LEU A 48 11.46 2.41 -7.20
C LEU A 48 10.01 2.09 -6.81
N THR A 49 9.85 1.54 -5.61
CA THR A 49 8.56 1.38 -4.91
C THR A 49 8.38 2.45 -3.84
N ASP A 50 7.15 2.63 -3.35
CA ASP A 50 6.82 3.51 -2.23
C ASP A 50 7.65 3.20 -0.98
N GLU A 51 7.78 1.93 -0.62
CA GLU A 51 8.60 1.53 0.54
C GLU A 51 10.09 1.80 0.33
N SER A 52 10.62 1.47 -0.87
CA SER A 52 12.03 1.76 -1.20
C SER A 52 12.30 3.27 -1.22
N PHE A 53 11.34 4.08 -1.69
CA PHE A 53 11.43 5.53 -1.71
C PHE A 53 11.42 6.10 -0.31
N ALA A 54 10.48 5.69 0.55
CA ALA A 54 10.35 6.20 1.92
C ALA A 54 11.64 5.98 2.74
N VAL A 55 12.23 4.80 2.62
CA VAL A 55 13.49 4.46 3.30
C VAL A 55 14.68 5.20 2.67
N SER A 56 14.71 5.32 1.34
CA SER A 56 15.79 6.01 0.62
C SER A 56 15.81 7.52 0.87
N ILE A 57 14.65 8.20 0.81
CA ILE A 57 14.55 9.65 0.98
C ILE A 57 14.87 10.08 2.41
N LYS A 58 14.49 9.26 3.41
CA LYS A 58 14.86 9.47 4.81
C LYS A 58 16.38 9.42 5.00
N ARG A 59 17.06 8.53 4.30
CA ARG A 59 18.53 8.44 4.36
C ARG A 59 19.22 9.56 3.59
N LEU A 60 18.69 9.92 2.41
CA LEU A 60 19.17 11.03 1.59
C LEU A 60 19.12 12.37 2.35
N SER A 61 18.01 12.65 3.03
CA SER A 61 17.82 13.88 3.80
C SER A 61 18.70 13.97 5.07
N THR A 62 19.09 12.85 5.66
CA THR A 62 19.85 12.81 6.93
C THR A 62 21.37 12.74 6.74
N HIS A 63 21.86 12.12 5.67
CA HIS A 63 23.29 11.83 5.50
C HIS A 63 23.95 12.54 4.28
N GLY A 64 23.18 13.30 3.49
CA GLY A 64 23.69 14.03 2.33
C GLY A 64 24.34 13.14 1.25
N GLU A 65 25.14 13.73 0.35
CA GLU A 65 25.84 13.03 -0.74
C GLU A 65 27.08 12.23 -0.27
N SER A 66 27.35 12.13 1.04
CA SER A 66 28.66 11.72 1.58
C SER A 66 29.02 10.23 1.43
N ARG A 67 28.14 9.39 0.87
CA ARG A 67 28.37 7.97 0.53
C ARG A 67 27.65 7.65 -0.79
N PRO A 68 28.02 6.59 -1.53
CA PRO A 68 27.34 6.25 -2.77
C PRO A 68 25.89 5.80 -2.53
N VAL A 69 24.98 6.79 -2.46
CA VAL A 69 23.58 6.61 -2.07
C VAL A 69 22.82 5.69 -3.04
N HIS A 70 23.28 5.62 -4.29
CA HIS A 70 22.76 4.70 -5.29
C HIS A 70 22.88 3.23 -4.88
N PHE A 71 23.91 2.81 -4.14
CA PHE A 71 23.99 1.43 -3.63
C PHE A 71 22.99 1.17 -2.52
N PHE A 72 22.65 2.18 -1.71
CA PHE A 72 21.61 2.03 -0.71
C PHE A 72 20.24 1.89 -1.37
N MET A 73 19.94 2.74 -2.34
CA MET A 73 18.71 2.63 -3.14
C MET A 73 18.61 1.27 -3.83
N LEU A 74 19.69 0.84 -4.48
CA LEU A 74 19.78 -0.47 -5.12
C LEU A 74 19.51 -1.59 -4.11
N GLY A 75 20.17 -1.56 -2.94
CA GLY A 75 19.96 -2.55 -1.89
C GLY A 75 18.51 -2.58 -1.41
N SER A 76 17.93 -1.43 -1.07
CA SER A 76 16.55 -1.36 -0.60
C SER A 76 15.54 -1.88 -1.63
N GLY A 77 15.69 -1.46 -2.89
CA GLY A 77 14.81 -1.89 -3.97
C GLY A 77 15.00 -3.36 -4.33
N LEU A 78 16.25 -3.85 -4.36
CA LEU A 78 16.55 -5.24 -4.67
C LEU A 78 16.08 -6.18 -3.56
N THR A 79 16.23 -5.80 -2.28
CA THR A 79 15.70 -6.59 -1.16
C THR A 79 14.19 -6.72 -1.25
N LEU A 80 13.47 -5.63 -1.51
CA LEU A 80 12.02 -5.66 -1.69
C LEU A 80 11.62 -6.49 -2.91
N TRP A 81 12.34 -6.33 -4.03
CA TRP A 81 12.08 -7.09 -5.25
C TRP A 81 12.31 -8.58 -5.06
N LEU A 82 13.42 -8.98 -4.44
CA LEU A 82 13.73 -10.38 -4.14
C LEU A 82 12.73 -10.98 -3.16
N ALA A 83 12.39 -10.26 -2.09
CA ALA A 83 11.38 -10.71 -1.12
C ALA A 83 10.03 -10.94 -1.82
N TRP A 84 9.62 -10.01 -2.69
CA TRP A 84 8.41 -10.15 -3.49
C TRP A 84 8.47 -11.36 -4.43
N GLN A 85 9.56 -11.55 -5.17
CA GLN A 85 9.72 -12.70 -6.06
C GLN A 85 9.72 -14.03 -5.31
N ILE A 86 10.48 -14.14 -4.22
CA ILE A 86 10.54 -15.35 -3.39
C ILE A 86 9.17 -15.67 -2.81
N SER A 87 8.47 -14.68 -2.26
CA SER A 87 7.13 -14.87 -1.70
C SER A 87 6.11 -15.29 -2.77
N THR A 88 6.21 -14.73 -3.98
CA THR A 88 5.33 -15.06 -5.10
C THR A 88 5.58 -16.48 -5.60
N ILE A 89 6.85 -16.85 -5.82
CA ILE A 89 7.23 -18.20 -6.24
C ILE A 89 6.81 -19.22 -5.18
N ALA A 90 7.10 -18.95 -3.90
CA ALA A 90 6.68 -19.79 -2.79
C ALA A 90 5.15 -19.94 -2.76
N GLY A 91 4.41 -18.85 -2.95
CA GLY A 91 2.95 -18.86 -3.02
C GLY A 91 2.39 -19.65 -4.20
N VAL A 92 3.02 -19.56 -5.38
CA VAL A 92 2.61 -20.33 -6.57
C VAL A 92 2.88 -21.83 -6.38
N ILE A 93 4.06 -22.19 -5.87
CA ILE A 93 4.42 -23.60 -5.60
C ILE A 93 3.51 -24.19 -4.53
N ALA A 94 3.38 -23.51 -3.38
CA ALA A 94 2.50 -23.95 -2.30
C ALA A 94 1.03 -23.92 -2.71
N GLY A 95 0.61 -23.01 -3.58
CA GLY A 95 -0.77 -22.91 -4.06
C GLY A 95 -1.26 -24.19 -4.74
N SER A 96 -0.37 -24.92 -5.43
CA SER A 96 -0.70 -26.19 -6.10
C SER A 96 -0.95 -27.37 -5.15
N THR A 97 -0.53 -27.28 -3.88
CA THR A 97 -0.74 -28.33 -2.88
C THR A 97 -1.93 -28.05 -1.97
N ILE A 98 -2.54 -26.86 -2.10
CA ILE A 98 -3.70 -26.46 -1.32
C ILE A 98 -4.96 -26.94 -2.04
N PRO A 99 -5.83 -27.73 -1.37
CA PRO A 99 -7.05 -28.24 -2.00
C PRO A 99 -8.04 -27.11 -2.29
N GLU A 100 -8.79 -27.24 -3.39
CA GLU A 100 -9.71 -26.19 -3.90
C GLU A 100 -10.83 -25.79 -2.92
N ASN A 101 -11.10 -26.62 -1.90
CA ASN A 101 -12.05 -26.31 -0.84
C ASN A 101 -11.56 -25.23 0.12
N TRP A 102 -10.28 -24.88 0.10
CA TRP A 102 -9.78 -23.71 0.81
C TRP A 102 -10.05 -22.49 -0.06
N GLU A 103 -11.02 -21.66 0.34
CA GLU A 103 -11.35 -20.40 -0.33
C GLU A 103 -10.16 -19.41 -0.27
N LEU A 104 -9.14 -19.62 -1.09
CA LEU A 104 -7.93 -18.79 -1.17
C LEU A 104 -8.26 -17.32 -1.50
N ALA A 105 -9.45 -17.05 -2.07
CA ALA A 105 -9.98 -15.70 -2.21
C ALA A 105 -10.06 -14.93 -0.88
N PHE A 106 -10.18 -15.64 0.26
CA PHE A 106 -10.16 -15.08 1.61
C PHE A 106 -8.76 -14.64 2.08
N ALA A 107 -7.68 -15.07 1.41
CA ALA A 107 -6.31 -14.70 1.79
C ALA A 107 -6.07 -13.19 1.70
N ILE A 108 -6.68 -12.50 0.72
CA ILE A 108 -6.56 -11.05 0.58
C ILE A 108 -7.21 -10.32 1.78
N PRO A 109 -8.50 -10.53 2.11
CA PRO A 109 -9.08 -10.01 3.35
C PRO A 109 -8.27 -10.37 4.61
N LEU A 110 -7.75 -11.60 4.70
CA LEU A 110 -6.98 -12.05 5.86
C LEU A 110 -5.66 -11.29 6.03
N THR A 111 -4.95 -10.97 4.94
CA THR A 111 -3.74 -10.14 5.01
C THR A 111 -4.03 -8.73 5.49
N PHE A 112 -5.13 -8.12 5.04
CA PHE A 112 -5.58 -6.82 5.58
C PHE A 112 -5.93 -6.90 7.06
N ILE A 113 -6.63 -7.95 7.50
CA ILE A 113 -6.92 -8.18 8.92
C ILE A 113 -5.62 -8.32 9.72
N ALA A 114 -4.65 -9.09 9.22
CA ALA A 114 -3.35 -9.29 9.87
C ALA A 114 -2.56 -7.97 10.02
N ILE A 115 -2.73 -7.02 9.10
CA ILE A 115 -2.13 -5.68 9.18
C ILE A 115 -2.91 -4.77 10.14
N VAL A 116 -4.25 -4.84 10.13
CA VAL A 116 -5.12 -3.96 10.93
C VAL A 116 -5.14 -4.35 12.40
N VAL A 117 -5.19 -5.64 12.73
CA VAL A 117 -5.33 -6.13 14.12
C VAL A 117 -4.23 -5.58 15.06
N PRO A 118 -2.93 -5.56 14.70
CA PRO A 118 -1.89 -4.96 15.53
C PRO A 118 -2.04 -3.45 15.76
N LEU A 119 -2.80 -2.74 14.93
CA LEU A 119 -3.07 -1.30 15.04
C LEU A 119 -4.20 -0.99 16.03
N LEU A 120 -5.04 -1.97 16.39
CA LEU A 120 -6.19 -1.83 17.28
C LEU A 120 -5.78 -1.83 18.76
N LYS A 121 -4.93 -0.87 19.15
CA LYS A 121 -4.34 -0.82 20.50
C LYS A 121 -5.14 -0.05 21.54
N ASN A 122 -6.09 0.80 21.11
CA ASN A 122 -6.80 1.70 22.00
C ASN A 122 -8.31 1.69 21.74
N THR A 123 -9.10 2.13 22.72
CA THR A 123 -10.57 2.14 22.61
C THR A 123 -11.07 2.89 21.36
N PRO A 124 -10.53 4.06 20.98
CA PRO A 124 -10.96 4.75 19.77
C PRO A 124 -10.74 3.94 18.48
N THR A 125 -9.57 3.30 18.30
CA THR A 125 -9.28 2.50 17.09
C THR A 125 -10.12 1.24 17.03
N ILE A 126 -10.36 0.57 18.16
CA ILE A 126 -11.24 -0.59 18.24
C ILE A 126 -12.67 -0.20 17.84
N ILE A 127 -13.19 0.91 18.37
CA ILE A 127 -14.56 1.35 18.06
C ILE A 127 -14.67 1.82 16.60
N CYS A 128 -13.66 2.50 16.07
CA CYS A 128 -13.57 2.82 14.66
C CYS A 128 -13.68 1.56 13.79
N ALA A 129 -12.92 0.51 14.12
CA ALA A 129 -12.95 -0.75 13.38
C ALA A 129 -14.32 -1.47 13.48
N LEU A 130 -14.91 -1.52 14.67
CA LEU A 130 -16.22 -2.14 14.89
C LEU A 130 -17.33 -1.44 14.12
N ILE A 131 -17.40 -0.11 14.17
CA ILE A 131 -18.41 0.68 13.46
C ILE A 131 -18.24 0.55 11.95
N SER A 132 -17.00 0.64 11.45
CA SER A 132 -16.70 0.38 10.03
C SER A 132 -17.18 -1.01 9.61
N CYS A 133 -16.93 -2.04 10.43
CA CYS A 133 -17.35 -3.42 10.16
C CYS A 133 -18.88 -3.56 10.10
N LEU A 134 -19.59 -3.00 11.08
CA LEU A 134 -21.06 -3.03 11.11
C LEU A 134 -21.66 -2.34 9.90
N ILE A 135 -21.19 -1.13 9.57
CA ILE A 135 -21.67 -0.41 8.38
C ILE A 135 -21.35 -1.19 7.10
N ALA A 136 -20.19 -1.83 7.00
CA ALA A 136 -19.83 -2.64 5.85
C ALA A 136 -20.73 -3.87 5.68
N ILE A 137 -21.14 -4.52 6.78
CA ILE A 137 -22.03 -5.69 6.74
C ILE A 137 -23.46 -5.28 6.37
N PHE A 138 -24.01 -4.25 7.02
CA PHE A 138 -25.40 -3.84 6.80
C PHE A 138 -25.59 -2.92 5.59
N GLY A 139 -24.52 -2.28 5.12
CA GLY A 139 -24.53 -1.33 4.01
C GLY A 139 -24.43 -1.96 2.63
N GLN A 140 -24.24 -3.29 2.49
CA GLN A 140 -23.99 -3.91 1.19
C GLN A 140 -25.08 -3.67 0.13
N SER A 141 -26.29 -3.30 0.54
CA SER A 141 -27.40 -2.93 -0.34
C SER A 141 -27.23 -1.57 -1.04
N LEU A 142 -26.24 -0.76 -0.66
CA LEU A 142 -26.00 0.56 -1.24
C LEU A 142 -25.44 0.47 -2.68
N PRO A 143 -25.91 1.32 -3.62
CA PRO A 143 -25.44 1.31 -5.00
C PRO A 143 -23.98 1.70 -5.12
N TRP A 144 -23.33 1.22 -6.18
CA TRP A 144 -21.96 1.54 -6.58
C TRP A 144 -20.90 1.27 -5.49
N ASN A 145 -21.17 0.34 -4.59
CA ASN A 145 -20.30 0.02 -3.44
C ASN A 145 -20.03 1.24 -2.53
N THR A 146 -20.94 2.21 -2.48
CA THR A 146 -20.79 3.41 -1.64
C THR A 146 -20.71 3.09 -0.15
N TRP A 147 -21.17 1.91 0.27
CA TRP A 147 -21.00 1.39 1.62
C TRP A 147 -19.54 1.37 2.11
N ILE A 148 -18.56 1.23 1.21
CA ILE A 148 -17.13 1.30 1.57
C ILE A 148 -16.79 2.69 2.12
N ILE A 149 -17.28 3.74 1.45
CA ILE A 149 -17.06 5.14 1.84
C ILE A 149 -17.80 5.44 3.13
N VAL A 150 -19.06 5.01 3.23
CA VAL A 150 -19.88 5.23 4.44
C VAL A 150 -19.28 4.51 5.65
N ALA A 151 -18.78 3.28 5.47
CA ALA A 151 -18.11 2.53 6.53
C ALA A 151 -16.85 3.25 7.01
N ALA A 152 -15.99 3.67 6.09
CA ALA A 152 -14.76 4.40 6.43
C ALA A 152 -15.06 5.71 7.17
N LEU A 153 -15.97 6.54 6.65
CA LEU A 153 -16.34 7.81 7.29
C LEU A 153 -17.01 7.60 8.64
N GLY A 154 -17.95 6.65 8.73
CA GLY A 154 -18.67 6.35 9.96
C GLY A 154 -17.74 5.85 11.07
N GLY A 155 -16.81 4.94 10.75
CA GLY A 155 -15.81 4.48 11.70
C GLY A 155 -14.87 5.59 12.18
N ILE A 156 -14.35 6.41 11.26
CA ILE A 156 -13.48 7.54 11.59
C ILE A 156 -14.20 8.52 12.52
N LEU A 157 -15.44 8.90 12.19
CA LEU A 157 -16.23 9.83 13.00
C LEU A 157 -16.51 9.28 14.40
N ALA A 158 -16.86 7.99 14.51
CA ALA A 158 -17.09 7.35 15.79
C ALA A 158 -15.81 7.27 16.64
N GLY A 159 -14.70 6.83 16.05
CA GLY A 159 -13.39 6.77 16.71
C GLY A 159 -12.94 8.15 17.19
N ALA A 160 -13.01 9.16 16.33
CA ALA A 160 -12.62 10.53 16.65
C ALA A 160 -13.48 11.16 17.75
N SER A 161 -14.78 10.85 17.78
CA SER A 161 -15.70 11.35 18.82
C SER A 161 -15.31 10.81 20.20
N ILE A 162 -14.90 9.54 20.27
CA ILE A 162 -14.48 8.88 21.51
C ILE A 162 -13.09 9.31 21.94
N GLU A 163 -12.19 9.55 20.99
CA GLU A 163 -10.88 10.13 21.29
C GLU A 163 -11.01 11.54 21.89
N LYS A 164 -11.94 12.37 21.39
CA LYS A 164 -12.24 13.68 21.98
C LYS A 164 -12.84 13.60 23.39
N TRP A 165 -13.57 12.53 23.69
CA TRP A 165 -14.23 12.33 24.98
C TRP A 165 -13.32 11.75 26.07
N LYS A 166 -12.25 11.03 25.70
CA LYS A 166 -11.20 10.63 26.65
C LYS A 166 -10.11 11.71 26.66
N PRO A 167 -10.08 12.62 27.65
CA PRO A 167 -8.95 13.54 27.76
C PRO A 167 -7.68 12.70 27.92
N ARG A 168 -6.65 13.04 27.14
CA ARG A 168 -5.31 12.43 27.22
C ARG A 168 -4.89 12.37 28.69
N LYS A 169 -4.74 11.15 29.22
CA LYS A 169 -3.96 10.93 30.44
C LYS A 169 -2.48 11.01 30.10
#